data_AF-A0A4Y2C5V7-F1
#
_entry.id   AF-A0A4Y2C5V7-F1
#
_cell.length_a   1.000
_cell.length_b   1.000
_cell.length_c   1.000
_cell.angle_alpha   90.00
_cell.angle_beta   90.00
_cell.angle_gamma   90.00
#
_symmetry.space_group_name_H-M   'P 1'
#
loop_
_entity.id
_entity.type
_entity.pdbx_description
1 polymer ?
#
loop_
_entity_poly.entity_id
_entity_poly.type
_entity_poly.pdbx_seq_one_letter_code
_entity_poly.pdbx_strand_id
1 'polypeptide(L)' 'MSDDEIIAQVRKPNSDDDSSESDEDEVIETSIISNSNAFEYFAKGLMWLEKQTDSDSTELMLLKQFRDRTAKRHQS' A
#
# COMPACT_ATOMS: atom_id res chain seq x y z
N MET A 1 11.88 17.58 7.07
CA MET A 1 11.01 16.41 6.84
C MET A 1 11.87 15.17 6.89
N SER A 2 12.04 14.67 8.11
CA SER A 2 12.55 13.33 8.40
C SER A 2 11.35 12.39 8.57
N ASP A 3 11.54 11.09 8.36
CA ASP A 3 10.47 10.09 8.51
C ASP A 3 9.89 10.11 9.94
N ASP A 4 10.70 10.44 10.95
CA ASP A 4 10.28 10.61 12.34
C ASP A 4 9.24 11.73 12.53
N GLU A 5 9.31 12.78 11.71
CA GLU A 5 8.42 13.95 11.74
C GLU A 5 7.04 13.63 11.15
N ILE A 6 6.96 12.62 10.28
CA ILE A 6 5.72 12.15 9.64
C ILE A 6 4.97 11.20 10.59
N ILE A 7 5.71 10.26 11.21
CA ILE A 7 5.15 9.30 12.17
C ILE A 7 4.57 10.04 13.40
N ALA A 8 5.25 11.08 13.88
CA ALA A 8 4.78 11.88 15.01
C ALA A 8 3.46 12.64 14.71
N GLN A 9 3.18 12.95 13.45
CA GLN A 9 1.94 13.62 13.05
C GLN A 9 0.78 12.65 12.87
N VAL A 10 1.04 11.45 12.35
CA VAL A 10 0.03 10.37 12.22
C VAL A 10 -0.35 9.82 13.60
N ARG A 11 0.60 9.73 14.53
CA ARG A 11 0.38 9.18 15.87
C ARG A 11 -0.27 10.16 16.85
N LYS A 12 -0.75 11.33 16.40
CA LYS A 12 -1.55 12.21 17.25
C LYS A 12 -2.91 11.54 17.52
N PRO A 13 -3.22 11.16 18.76
CA PRO A 13 -4.56 10.71 19.09
C PRO A 13 -5.44 11.96 19.11
N ASN A 14 -6.30 12.10 18.10
CA ASN A 14 -7.31 13.13 18.11
C ASN A 14 -8.44 12.64 19.04
N SER A 15 -8.36 13.05 20.31
CA SER A 15 -9.45 13.11 21.30
C SER A 15 -10.21 11.81 21.63
N ASP A 16 -10.21 11.47 22.92
CA ASP A 16 -11.04 10.50 23.62
C ASP A 16 -12.37 10.15 22.94
N ASP A 17 -12.50 8.91 22.44
CA ASP A 17 -13.75 8.15 22.58
C ASP A 17 -13.43 6.67 22.77
N ASP A 18 -13.90 6.16 23.89
CA ASP A 18 -13.80 4.78 24.35
C ASP A 18 -14.83 3.96 23.56
N SER A 19 -14.43 3.44 22.40
CA SER A 19 -15.20 2.39 21.73
C SER A 19 -14.27 1.34 21.17
N SER A 20 -14.31 0.21 21.86
CA SER A 20 -13.75 -1.07 21.47
C SER A 20 -14.12 -1.45 20.02
N GLU A 21 -13.16 -1.39 19.12
CA GLU A 21 -13.11 -2.31 17.98
C GLU A 21 -11.71 -2.87 17.90
N SER A 22 -11.65 -4.20 17.82
CA SER A 22 -10.43 -4.99 17.78
C SER A 22 -9.38 -4.35 16.89
N ASP A 23 -8.18 -4.16 17.46
CA ASP A 23 -6.92 -4.27 16.71
C ASP A 23 -6.78 -5.73 16.22
N GLU A 24 -7.71 -6.20 15.39
CA GLU A 24 -7.36 -7.03 14.26
C GLU A 24 -6.80 -6.09 13.20
N ASP A 25 -5.69 -5.44 13.57
CA ASP A 25 -4.69 -4.97 12.65
C ASP A 25 -4.31 -6.25 11.92
N GLU A 26 -5.00 -6.50 10.81
CA GLU A 26 -4.74 -7.60 9.89
C GLU A 26 -3.23 -7.58 9.75
N VAL A 27 -2.57 -8.57 10.35
CA VAL A 27 -1.12 -8.67 10.30
C VAL A 27 -0.85 -8.95 8.84
N ILE A 28 -0.77 -7.90 8.04
CA ILE A 28 -0.23 -7.93 6.70
C ILE A 28 1.20 -8.30 7.02
N GLU A 29 1.46 -9.60 6.92
CA GLU A 29 2.72 -10.23 7.17
C GLU A 29 3.75 -9.37 6.44
N THR A 30 4.41 -8.48 7.19
CA THR A 30 5.48 -7.62 6.68
C THR A 30 6.73 -8.50 6.52
N SER A 31 6.53 -9.70 5.97
CA SER A 31 7.51 -10.46 5.23
C SER A 31 8.16 -9.47 4.29
N ILE A 32 9.37 -9.05 4.66
CA ILE A 32 10.17 -8.01 4.03
C ILE A 32 9.92 -8.10 2.53
N ILE A 33 9.08 -7.20 1.99
CA ILE A 33 8.75 -7.19 0.58
C ILE A 33 10.04 -6.78 -0.09
N SER A 34 10.83 -7.79 -0.45
CA SER A 34 12.01 -7.59 -1.25
C SER A 34 11.53 -6.86 -2.50
N ASN A 35 12.21 -5.79 -2.87
CA ASN A 35 11.88 -5.02 -4.07
C ASN A 35 11.78 -5.93 -5.32
N SER A 36 12.43 -7.11 -5.27
CA SER A 36 12.31 -8.18 -6.26
C SER A 36 10.90 -8.73 -6.48
N ASN A 37 10.11 -8.83 -5.42
CA ASN A 37 8.76 -9.38 -5.46
C ASN A 37 7.69 -8.29 -5.61
N ALA A 38 8.04 -7.02 -5.42
CA ALA A 38 7.11 -5.89 -5.48
C ALA A 38 6.40 -5.79 -6.85
N PHE A 39 7.10 -6.11 -7.95
CA PHE A 39 6.49 -6.17 -9.29
C PHE A 39 5.34 -7.19 -9.35
N GLU A 40 5.52 -8.38 -8.78
CA GLU A 40 4.51 -9.44 -8.81
C GLU A 40 3.27 -9.07 -7.99
N TYR A 41 3.46 -8.43 -6.82
CA TYR A 41 2.36 -7.93 -6.01
C TYR A 41 1.56 -6.83 -6.71
N PHE A 42 2.22 -5.87 -7.35
CA PHE A 42 1.52 -4.84 -8.13
C PHE A 42 0.79 -5.44 -9.35
N ALA A 43 1.37 -6.45 -10.01
CA ALA A 43 0.70 -7.14 -11.11
C ALA A 43 -0.56 -7.89 -10.66
N LYS A 44 -0.50 -8.60 -9.52
CA LYS A 44 -1.65 -9.30 -8.92
C LYS A 44 -2.73 -8.32 -8.47
N GLY A 45 -2.35 -7.24 -7.78
CA GLY A 45 -3.28 -6.19 -7.35
C GLY A 45 -3.98 -5.51 -8.52
N LEU A 46 -3.23 -5.21 -9.59
CA LEU A 46 -3.81 -4.64 -10.81
C LEU A 46 -4.84 -5.58 -11.45
N MET A 47 -4.51 -6.88 -11.56
CA MET A 47 -5.43 -7.88 -12.14
C MET A 47 -6.71 -8.05 -11.30
N TRP A 48 -6.61 -7.91 -9.98
CA TRP A 48 -7.76 -7.94 -9.09
C TRP A 48 -8.62 -6.68 -9.24
N LEU A 49 -7.99 -5.51 -9.28
CA LEU A 49 -8.70 -4.24 -9.39
C LEU A 49 -9.35 -4.06 -10.77
N GLU A 50 -8.71 -4.48 -11.87
CA GLU A 50 -9.30 -4.42 -13.23
C GLU A 50 -10.53 -5.32 -13.41
N LYS A 51 -10.76 -6.29 -12.52
CA LYS A 51 -11.93 -7.18 -12.55
C LYS A 51 -13.13 -6.64 -11.79
N GLN A 52 -12.96 -5.60 -10.97
CA GLN A 52 -14.09 -4.98 -10.30
C GLN A 52 -14.94 -4.19 -11.29
N THR A 53 -16.24 -4.11 -11.04
CA THR A 53 -17.21 -3.46 -11.94
C THR A 53 -17.18 -1.94 -11.83
N ASP A 54 -16.59 -1.44 -10.76
CA ASP A 54 -16.62 -0.07 -10.26
C ASP A 54 -15.23 0.43 -9.86
N SER A 55 -14.18 -0.14 -10.46
CA SER A 55 -12.79 0.21 -10.16
C SER A 55 -12.50 1.71 -10.32
N ASP A 56 -11.86 2.30 -9.31
CA ASP A 56 -11.41 3.69 -9.39
C ASP A 56 -10.30 3.83 -10.43
N SER A 57 -10.54 4.67 -11.44
CA SER A 57 -9.60 4.88 -12.54
C SER A 57 -8.26 5.49 -12.10
N THR A 58 -8.25 6.26 -11.00
CA THR A 58 -7.06 6.86 -10.41
C THR A 58 -6.22 5.79 -9.73
N GLU A 59 -6.85 4.90 -8.96
CA GLU A 59 -6.17 3.78 -8.29
C GLU A 59 -5.52 2.83 -9.32
N LEU A 60 -6.24 2.51 -10.41
CA LEU A 60 -5.71 1.74 -11.53
C LEU A 60 -4.50 2.43 -12.20
N MET A 61 -4.54 3.76 -12.36
CA MET A 61 -3.43 4.51 -12.95
C MET A 61 -2.18 4.46 -12.05
N LEU A 62 -2.36 4.63 -10.74
CA LEU A 62 -1.28 4.59 -9.76
C LEU A 62 -0.63 3.20 -9.71
N LEU A 63 -1.42 2.13 -9.66
CA LEU A 63 -0.91 0.75 -9.68
C LEU A 63 -0.11 0.43 -10.96
N LYS A 64 -0.58 0.89 -12.12
CA LYS A 64 0.18 0.77 -13.38
C LYS A 64 1.52 1.49 -13.29
N GLN A 65 1.54 2.71 -12.75
CA GLN A 65 2.77 3.48 -12.59
C GLN A 65 3.77 2.81 -11.63
N PHE A 66 3.30 2.27 -10.51
CA PHE A 66 4.15 1.56 -9.55
C PHE A 66 4.74 0.28 -10.13
N ARG A 67 3.92 -0.52 -10.82
CA ARG A 67 4.37 -1.71 -11.55
C ARG A 67 5.46 -1.38 -12.59
N ASP A 68 5.25 -0.33 -13.39
CA ASP A 68 6.19 0.02 -14.45
C ASP A 68 7.51 0.58 -13.88
N ARG A 69 7.45 1.26 -12.73
CA ARG A 69 8.64 1.75 -12.01
C ARG A 69 9.46 0.60 -11.40
N THR A 70 8.80 -0.43 -10.88
CA THR A 70 9.51 -1.61 -10.34
C THR A 70 10.11 -2.46 -11.46
N ALA A 71 9.44 -2.59 -12.61
CA ALA A 71 9.98 -3.28 -13.79
C ALA A 71 11.29 -2.65 -14.32
N LYS A 72 11.35 -1.31 -14.37
CA LYS A 72 12.54 -0.58 -14.86
C LYS A 72 13.79 -0.78 -14.01
N ARG A 73 13.64 -1.02 -12.70
CA ARG A 73 14.78 -1.29 -11.80
C ARG A 73 15.31 -2.72 -11.90
N HIS A 74 14.58 -3.63 -12.53
CA HIS A 74 15.01 -5.02 -12.73
C HIS A 74 15.80 -5.25 -14.02
N GLN A 75 15.81 -4.29 -14.95
CA GLN A 75 16.46 -4.44 -16.26
C GLN A 75 17.77 -3.66 -16.42
N SER A 76 18.32 -3.09 -15.33
CA SER A 76 19.56 -2.31 -15.37
C SER A 76 20.73 -3.02 -14.69
#